data_AF-A0A6I9NSY6-F1
#
_entry.id   AF-A0A6I9NSY6-F1
#
_cell.length_a   1.000
_cell.length_b   1.000
_cell.length_c   1.000
_cell.angle_alpha   90.00
_cell.angle_beta   90.00
_cell.angle_gamma   90.00
#
_symmetry.space_group_name_H-M   'P 1'
#
loop_
_entity.id
_entity.type
_entity.pdbx_description
1 polymer ?
#
loop_
_entity_poly.entity_id
_entity_poly.type
_entity_poly.pdbx_seq_one_letter_code
_entity_poly.pdbx_strand_id
1 'polypeptide(L)'
;MMLLWLSAFSLVSLTPVCDAVCSAQEFSCSQDLCVSEGSVCDFTDDCGDYSDEENCSGYKRCDFEDGFCDLMQSSESRWIRTTEAHGLKQDHTNTSAHFLSLSPGNRTSADLISPFLLPSETCQ
;
A
#
# COMPACT_ATOMS: atom_id res chain seq x y z
N MET A 1 4.08 58.20 41.45
CA MET A 1 4.05 57.94 39.99
C MET A 1 5.36 57.31 39.56
N MET A 2 5.41 55.99 39.34
CA MET A 2 6.09 55.37 38.21
C MET A 2 5.74 53.87 38.23
N LEU A 3 4.88 53.45 37.33
CA LEU A 3 4.51 52.05 37.10
C LEU A 3 5.56 51.46 36.16
N LEU A 4 6.25 50.40 36.56
CA LEU A 4 6.99 49.53 35.64
C LEU A 4 6.32 48.17 35.64
N TRP A 5 5.38 48.01 34.71
CA TRP A 5 4.82 46.71 34.35
C TRP A 5 5.86 46.00 33.47
N LEU A 6 6.56 45.01 34.03
CA LEU A 6 7.25 44.02 33.21
C LEU A 6 6.20 42.98 32.81
N SER A 7 5.45 43.28 31.75
CA SER A 7 4.72 42.24 31.03
C SER A 7 5.75 41.27 30.49
N ALA A 8 5.83 40.10 31.13
CA ALA A 8 6.54 38.95 30.61
C ALA A 8 6.00 38.67 29.21
N PHE A 9 6.72 39.13 28.18
CA PHE A 9 6.57 38.61 26.83
C PHE A 9 6.90 37.12 26.95
N SER A 10 5.86 36.29 27.00
CA SER A 10 6.01 34.88 26.71
C SER A 10 6.60 34.82 25.31
N LEU A 11 7.89 34.55 25.25
CA LEU A 11 8.56 34.10 24.05
C LEU A 11 7.81 32.82 23.67
N VAL A 12 6.92 32.93 22.69
CA VAL A 12 6.42 31.78 21.96
C VAL A 12 7.67 31.09 21.45
N SER A 13 7.99 29.95 22.06
CA SER A 13 9.05 29.08 21.62
C SER A 13 8.70 28.60 20.23
N LEU A 14 9.20 29.29 19.21
CA LEU A 14 9.32 28.77 17.86
C LEU A 14 10.37 27.67 17.91
N THR A 15 9.99 26.51 18.43
CA THR A 15 10.68 25.30 18.04
C THR A 15 10.52 25.20 16.53
N PRO A 16 11.60 25.13 15.73
CA PRO A 16 11.44 24.50 14.44
C PRO A 16 10.92 23.10 14.77
N VAL A 17 9.66 22.83 14.47
CA VAL A 17 9.21 21.45 14.37
C VAL A 17 10.17 20.88 13.34
N CYS A 18 10.99 19.91 13.76
CA CYS A 18 11.65 19.06 12.80
C CYS A 18 10.50 18.31 12.13
N ASP A 19 9.95 18.88 11.06
CA ASP A 19 8.88 18.33 10.23
C ASP A 19 9.43 17.09 9.50
N ALA A 20 9.69 16.03 10.25
CA ALA A 20 9.45 14.70 9.73
C ALA A 20 7.96 14.48 9.93
N VAL A 21 7.15 14.85 8.92
CA VAL A 21 5.69 14.67 8.93
C VAL A 21 5.36 13.21 9.25
N CYS A 22 6.21 12.28 8.79
CA CYS A 22 6.12 10.84 9.03
C CYS A 22 7.46 10.24 9.51
N SER A 23 7.40 9.06 10.12
CA SER A 23 8.59 8.30 10.51
C SER A 23 9.37 7.78 9.29
N ALA A 24 10.59 7.30 9.50
CA ALA A 24 11.46 6.83 8.41
C ALA A 24 10.93 5.59 7.65
N GLN A 25 9.85 4.96 8.12
CA GLN A 25 9.22 3.77 7.52
C GLN A 25 7.78 4.06 7.08
N GLU A 26 7.42 5.34 6.99
CA GLU A 26 6.10 5.81 6.63
C GLU A 26 6.18 6.70 5.39
N PHE A 27 5.17 6.57 4.55
CA PHE A 27 4.95 7.42 3.40
C PHE A 27 4.06 8.59 3.78
N SER A 28 4.44 9.79 3.31
CA SER A 28 3.68 11.02 3.51
C SER A 28 2.70 11.22 2.36
N CYS A 29 1.41 11.16 2.68
CA CYS A 29 0.32 11.51 1.78
C CYS A 29 0.32 13.01 1.43
N SER A 30 -0.41 13.40 0.40
CA SER A 30 -0.54 14.81 0.00
C SER A 30 -1.33 15.67 1.01
N GLN A 31 -2.20 15.04 1.82
CA GLN A 31 -2.92 15.68 2.94
C GLN A 31 -2.21 15.59 4.30
N ASP A 32 -0.88 15.41 4.33
CA ASP A 32 -0.06 15.30 5.55
C ASP A 32 -0.48 14.13 6.49
N LEU A 33 -1.12 13.10 5.93
CA LEU A 33 -1.35 11.82 6.59
C LEU A 33 -0.14 10.91 6.37
N CYS A 34 0.14 10.05 7.35
CA CYS A 34 1.22 9.06 7.25
C CYS A 34 0.63 7.67 7.16
N VAL A 35 1.06 6.92 6.15
CA VAL A 35 0.71 5.51 5.95
C VAL A 35 1.98 4.67 5.96
N SER A 36 1.84 3.37 6.20
CA SER A 36 2.96 2.43 6.14
C SER A 36 3.58 2.43 4.74
N GLU A 37 4.91 2.31 4.61
CA GLU A 37 5.51 2.05 3.29
C GLU A 37 4.95 0.81 2.61
N GLY A 38 4.50 -0.19 3.37
CA GLY A 38 3.85 -1.39 2.83
C GLY A 38 2.40 -1.20 2.37
N SER A 39 1.78 -0.08 2.76
CA SER A 39 0.46 0.37 2.28
C SER A 39 0.56 1.18 0.99
N VAL A 40 1.75 1.69 0.68
CA VAL A 40 1.96 2.39 -0.57
C VAL A 40 1.69 1.41 -1.69
N CYS A 41 0.76 1.80 -2.55
CA CYS A 41 0.71 1.25 -3.88
C CYS A 41 0.24 -0.24 -3.83
N ASP A 42 -0.71 -0.52 -2.95
CA ASP A 42 -1.30 -1.84 -2.66
C ASP A 42 -2.73 -2.02 -3.20
N PHE A 43 -3.22 -1.02 -3.98
CA PHE A 43 -4.58 -0.89 -4.51
C PHE A 43 -5.65 -0.42 -3.51
N THR A 44 -5.26 -0.06 -2.29
CA THR A 44 -6.13 0.54 -1.28
C THR A 44 -5.82 2.02 -1.17
N ASP A 45 -6.85 2.86 -1.12
CA ASP A 45 -6.67 4.28 -0.81
C ASP A 45 -6.50 4.45 0.70
N ASP A 46 -5.28 4.29 1.20
CA ASP A 46 -4.98 4.47 2.63
C ASP A 46 -4.82 5.95 2.99
N CYS A 47 -4.44 6.79 2.02
CA CYS A 47 -4.34 8.23 2.22
C CYS A 47 -5.71 8.94 2.27
N GLY A 48 -6.75 8.35 1.65
CA GLY A 48 -8.07 8.96 1.43
C GLY A 48 -8.09 10.05 0.32
N ASP A 49 -6.94 10.32 -0.27
CA ASP A 49 -6.72 11.23 -1.40
C ASP A 49 -6.03 10.52 -2.59
N TYR A 50 -5.83 9.20 -2.51
CA TYR A 50 -5.18 8.33 -3.48
C TYR A 50 -3.68 8.61 -3.73
N SER A 51 -3.04 9.47 -2.93
CA SER A 51 -1.65 9.88 -3.18
C SER A 51 -0.62 8.77 -2.95
N ASP A 52 -0.94 7.76 -2.13
CA ASP A 52 -0.21 6.50 -1.97
C ASP A 52 -0.30 5.57 -3.20
N GLU A 53 -1.23 5.83 -4.12
CA GLU A 53 -1.49 5.01 -5.32
C GLU A 53 -1.08 5.69 -6.64
N GLU A 54 -0.55 6.92 -6.60
CA GLU A 54 -0.22 7.69 -7.81
C GLU A 54 1.10 7.25 -8.47
N ASN A 55 2.15 7.00 -7.70
CA ASN A 55 3.52 6.79 -8.24
C ASN A 55 3.98 5.33 -8.19
N CYS A 56 3.22 4.48 -8.87
CA CYS A 56 3.34 3.05 -8.75
C CYS A 56 4.19 2.33 -9.80
N SER A 57 4.95 3.07 -10.61
CA SER A 57 5.70 2.49 -11.74
C SER A 57 6.93 1.67 -11.32
N GLY A 58 7.40 1.84 -10.08
CA GLY A 58 8.62 1.20 -9.56
C GLY A 58 8.48 -0.27 -9.18
N TYR A 59 7.25 -0.77 -9.04
CA TYR A 59 6.99 -2.15 -8.64
C TYR A 59 5.83 -2.71 -9.47
N LYS A 60 5.92 -4.00 -9.80
CA LYS A 60 4.94 -4.65 -10.66
C LYS A 60 3.78 -5.17 -9.83
N ARG A 61 2.59 -4.60 -10.08
CA ARG A 61 1.34 -5.05 -9.46
C ARG A 61 0.63 -6.12 -10.27
N CYS A 62 -0.16 -6.93 -9.58
CA CYS A 62 -1.06 -7.89 -10.19
C CYS A 62 -2.37 -7.94 -9.41
N ASP A 63 -3.39 -7.25 -9.92
CA ASP A 63 -4.76 -7.26 -9.41
C ASP A 63 -5.60 -8.42 -9.97
N PHE A 64 -5.03 -9.21 -10.88
CA PHE A 64 -5.71 -10.27 -11.60
C PHE A 64 -6.88 -9.79 -12.47
N GLU A 65 -7.01 -8.50 -12.79
CA GLU A 65 -8.05 -8.02 -13.70
C GLU A 65 -7.77 -8.44 -15.16
N ASP A 66 -6.49 -8.64 -15.49
CA ASP A 66 -6.03 -9.21 -16.77
C ASP A 66 -5.18 -10.48 -16.55
N GLY A 67 -5.86 -11.60 -16.31
CA GLY A 67 -5.22 -12.91 -16.20
C GLY A 67 -4.35 -13.10 -14.95
N PHE A 68 -3.16 -13.68 -15.12
CA PHE A 68 -2.19 -13.94 -14.05
C PHE A 68 -1.00 -12.97 -14.09
N CYS A 69 -1.08 -11.89 -14.89
CA CYS A 69 0.04 -11.00 -15.13
C CYS A 69 1.29 -11.78 -15.62
N ASP A 70 2.43 -11.64 -14.95
CA ASP A 70 3.65 -12.42 -15.24
C ASP A 70 3.79 -13.67 -14.33
N LEU A 71 2.79 -13.97 -13.51
CA LEU A 71 2.85 -15.12 -12.61
C LEU A 71 2.71 -16.41 -13.43
N MET A 72 3.61 -17.35 -13.19
CA MET A 72 3.63 -18.63 -13.87
C MET A 72 2.98 -19.70 -13.00
N GLN A 73 2.06 -20.46 -13.59
CA GLN A 73 1.47 -21.62 -12.94
C GLN A 73 2.27 -22.88 -13.28
N SER A 74 2.55 -23.70 -12.26
CA SER A 74 3.00 -25.08 -12.44
C SER A 74 1.91 -25.90 -13.15
N SER A 75 2.30 -26.99 -13.84
CA SER A 75 1.36 -27.92 -14.47
C SER A 75 0.38 -28.54 -13.46
N GLU A 76 0.77 -28.62 -12.19
CA GLU A 76 -0.05 -29.16 -11.10
C GLU A 76 -0.72 -28.04 -10.27
N SER A 77 -0.65 -26.79 -10.73
CA SER A 77 -1.27 -25.68 -10.01
C SER A 77 -2.79 -25.80 -10.06
N ARG A 78 -3.39 -25.52 -8.90
CA ARG A 78 -4.84 -25.55 -8.70
C ARG A 78 -5.40 -24.15 -8.43
N TRP A 79 -4.62 -23.11 -8.69
CA TRP A 79 -5.10 -21.75 -8.61
C TRP A 79 -6.10 -21.49 -9.74
N ILE A 80 -7.29 -21.03 -9.37
CA ILE A 80 -8.35 -20.65 -10.28
C ILE A 80 -8.58 -19.16 -10.11
N ARG A 81 -8.49 -18.42 -11.21
CA ARG A 81 -8.94 -17.03 -11.28
C ARG A 81 -10.46 -17.01 -11.41
N THR A 82 -11.15 -16.40 -10.46
CA THR A 82 -12.62 -16.38 -10.40
C THR A 82 -13.11 -15.02 -9.92
N THR A 83 -14.36 -14.68 -10.25
CA THR A 83 -15.11 -13.58 -9.62
C THR A 83 -16.09 -14.08 -8.56
N GLU A 84 -16.32 -15.40 -8.52
CA GLU A 84 -17.35 -16.04 -7.72
C GLU A 84 -16.69 -16.92 -6.65
N ALA A 85 -16.57 -16.41 -5.43
CA ALA A 85 -16.29 -17.23 -4.25
C ALA A 85 -17.32 -16.93 -3.16
N HIS A 86 -17.75 -17.98 -2.47
CA HIS A 86 -18.76 -17.86 -1.42
C HIS A 86 -18.23 -16.93 -0.31
N GLY A 87 -18.89 -15.78 -0.12
CA GLY A 87 -18.56 -14.80 0.91
C GLY A 87 -17.64 -13.66 0.47
N LEU A 88 -17.15 -13.65 -0.77
CA LEU A 88 -16.35 -12.56 -1.33
C LEU A 88 -17.17 -11.88 -2.43
N LYS A 89 -17.57 -10.62 -2.20
CA LYS A 89 -18.43 -9.86 -3.12
C LYS A 89 -17.73 -8.67 -3.78
N GLN A 90 -16.56 -8.29 -3.26
CA GLN A 90 -15.71 -7.21 -3.74
C GLN A 90 -14.27 -7.60 -3.40
N ASP A 91 -13.36 -7.39 -4.34
CA ASP A 91 -11.92 -7.34 -4.08
C ASP A 91 -11.54 -5.89 -3.76
N HIS A 92 -10.23 -5.59 -3.70
CA HIS A 92 -9.73 -4.24 -3.46
C HIS A 92 -9.82 -3.34 -4.71
N THR A 93 -10.39 -3.81 -5.83
CA THR A 93 -10.54 -3.04 -7.07
C THR A 93 -12.01 -2.69 -7.37
N ASN A 94 -12.24 -1.56 -8.04
CA ASN A 94 -13.59 -0.98 -8.21
C ASN A 94 -14.34 -1.49 -9.47
N THR A 95 -13.91 -2.59 -10.11
CA THR A 95 -14.31 -2.88 -11.51
C THR A 95 -14.84 -4.29 -11.81
N SER A 96 -14.16 -5.39 -11.44
CA SER A 96 -14.64 -6.75 -11.79
C SER A 96 -14.39 -7.85 -10.75
N ALA A 97 -13.69 -7.55 -9.66
CA ALA A 97 -13.38 -8.47 -8.57
C ALA A 97 -12.82 -9.83 -8.99
N HIS A 98 -11.76 -9.82 -9.80
CA HIS A 98 -11.02 -11.04 -10.10
C HIS A 98 -10.00 -11.34 -9.01
N PHE A 99 -10.02 -12.58 -8.51
CA PHE A 99 -9.05 -13.03 -7.52
C PHE A 99 -8.72 -14.51 -7.70
N LEU A 100 -7.68 -14.96 -7.01
CA LEU A 100 -7.26 -16.35 -7.03
C LEU A 100 -7.94 -17.13 -5.90
N SER A 101 -8.52 -18.28 -6.26
CA SER A 101 -9.10 -19.24 -5.34
C SER A 101 -8.48 -20.61 -5.56
N LEU A 102 -8.34 -21.39 -4.50
CA LEU A 102 -7.84 -22.75 -4.60
C LEU A 102 -8.95 -23.68 -5.07
N SER A 103 -8.72 -24.43 -6.15
CA SER A 103 -9.69 -25.41 -6.62
C SER A 103 -9.97 -26.48 -5.54
N PRO A 104 -11.25 -26.84 -5.32
CA PRO A 104 -11.60 -27.92 -4.41
C PRO A 104 -10.89 -29.22 -4.81
N GLY A 105 -10.29 -29.93 -3.85
CA GLY A 105 -9.58 -31.16 -4.14
C GLY A 105 -8.92 -31.78 -2.92
N ASN A 106 -8.17 -32.86 -3.13
CA ASN A 106 -7.50 -33.60 -2.05
C ASN A 106 -6.27 -32.86 -1.47
N ARG A 107 -5.69 -31.94 -2.24
CA ARG A 107 -4.58 -31.09 -1.77
C ARG A 107 -5.15 -29.80 -1.18
N THR A 108 -4.43 -29.20 -0.25
CA THR A 108 -4.76 -27.89 0.34
C THR A 108 -3.79 -26.79 -0.07
N SER A 109 -2.85 -27.09 -0.97
CA SER A 109 -1.87 -26.14 -1.50
C SER A 109 -1.80 -26.19 -3.04
N ALA A 110 -1.32 -25.09 -3.62
CA ALA A 110 -1.00 -24.95 -5.04
C ALA A 110 0.14 -23.95 -5.20
N ASP A 111 1.00 -24.19 -6.20
CA ASP A 111 2.15 -23.33 -6.46
C ASP A 111 1.80 -22.25 -7.48
N LEU A 112 2.23 -21.03 -7.20
CA LEU A 112 2.20 -19.89 -8.10
C LEU A 112 3.58 -19.25 -8.07
N ILE A 113 4.20 -19.08 -9.23
CA ILE A 113 5.60 -18.71 -9.34
C ILE A 113 5.65 -17.25 -9.78
N SER A 114 6.29 -16.41 -8.96
CA SER A 114 6.54 -15.01 -9.32
C SER A 114 7.50 -14.90 -10.51
N PRO A 115 7.41 -13.80 -11.29
CA PRO A 115 8.47 -13.49 -12.24
C PRO A 115 9.80 -13.32 -11.52
N PHE A 116 10.88 -13.32 -12.29
CA PHE A 116 12.19 -12.99 -11.77
C PHE A 116 12.24 -11.52 -11.35
N LEU A 117 12.36 -11.27 -10.05
CA LEU A 117 12.52 -9.93 -9.50
C LEU A 117 14.01 -9.61 -9.46
N LEU A 118 14.43 -8.61 -10.24
CA LEU A 118 15.79 -8.10 -10.17
C LEU A 118 16.00 -7.39 -8.82
N PRO A 119 17.14 -7.59 -8.15
CA PRO A 119 17.45 -6.83 -6.95
C PRO A 119 17.51 -5.33 -7.28
N SER A 120 16.96 -4.50 -6.41
CA SER A 120 17.10 -3.05 -6.52
C SER A 120 18.54 -2.66 -6.16
N GLU A 121 19.11 -1.73 -6.93
CA GLU A 121 20.42 -1.11 -6.67
C GLU A 121 20.39 -0.17 -5.45
N THR A 122 19.20 0.10 -4.91
CA THR A 122 19.00 0.90 -3.70
C THR A 122 18.37 0.05 -2.60
N CYS A 123 19.12 -0.18 -1.53
CA CYS A 123 18.54 -0.48 -0.22
C CYS A 123 18.00 0.85 0.32
N GLN A 124 16.71 1.08 0.17
CA GLN A 124 15.97 1.98 1.06
C GLN A 124 15.39 1.12 2.18
#